data_AF-A0AAW2UTT9-F1
#
_entry.id   AF-A0AAW2UTT9-F1
#
_cell.length_a   1.000
_cell.length_b   1.000
_cell.length_c   1.000
_cell.angle_alpha   90.00
_cell.angle_beta   90.00
_cell.angle_gamma   90.00
#
_symmetry.space_group_name_H-M   'P 1'
#
loop_
_entity.id
_entity.type
_entity.pdbx_description
1 polymer ?
#
loop_
_entity_poly.entity_id
_entity_poly.type
_entity_poly.pdbx_seq_one_letter_code
_entity_poly.pdbx_strand_id
1 'polypeptide(L)'
;MVSLPLTMGRGTTRKTCLLKFLVVDVPSAYNVILGRPTLNTFQAVVSTYHMKIKFPTPGGVGEVQGDPLQSRECYVEAVRKGQKRNVDDAPDQGPPGQKGKTPEEKNLEEAETPVKVQPTEELLNIEIIPENPNKTTRIGSHLGEEAKKEIILCLQCNANIFAWTP
;
A
#
# COMPACT_ATOMS: atom_id res chain seq x y z
N MET A 1 10.43 17.84 7.30
CA MET A 1 11.11 16.66 7.93
C MET A 1 11.23 16.93 9.42
N VAL A 2 10.80 16.01 10.28
CA VAL A 2 10.82 16.13 11.75
C VAL A 2 11.64 14.98 12.34
N SER A 3 12.50 15.26 13.32
CA SER A 3 13.27 14.22 14.02
C SER A 3 12.48 13.68 15.20
N LEU A 4 12.11 12.40 15.16
CA LEU A 4 11.36 11.74 16.24
C LEU A 4 12.08 10.46 16.71
N PRO A 5 12.04 10.15 18.01
CA PRO A 5 12.57 8.88 18.51
C PRO A 5 11.63 7.74 18.12
N LEU A 6 12.14 6.77 17.37
CA LEU A 6 11.45 5.50 17.12
C LEU A 6 12.02 4.44 18.05
N THR A 7 11.14 3.73 18.76
CA THR A 7 11.51 2.63 19.64
C THR A 7 10.92 1.32 19.14
N MET A 8 11.75 0.30 18.96
CA MET A 8 11.33 -1.06 18.59
C MET A 8 11.78 -2.08 19.63
N GLY A 9 11.03 -3.17 19.76
CA GLY A 9 11.29 -4.25 20.73
C GLY A 9 10.64 -4.02 22.08
N ARG A 10 10.88 -4.95 23.01
CA ARG A 10 10.29 -4.95 24.36
C ARG A 10 11.34 -5.34 25.39
N GLY A 11 11.16 -4.90 26.64
CA GLY A 11 12.04 -5.25 27.75
C GLY A 11 13.52 -4.91 27.47
N THR A 12 14.40 -5.90 27.66
CA THR A 12 15.86 -5.77 27.50
C THR A 12 16.31 -5.76 26.04
N THR A 13 15.45 -6.12 25.08
CA THR A 13 15.76 -6.14 23.64
C THR A 13 15.13 -4.95 22.90
N ARG A 14 14.96 -3.83 23.62
CA ARG A 14 14.47 -2.58 23.07
C ARG A 14 15.62 -1.76 22.46
N LYS A 15 15.39 -1.16 21.29
CA LYS A 15 16.31 -0.21 20.65
C LYS A 15 15.56 1.06 20.27
N THR A 16 16.13 2.21 20.59
CA THR A 16 15.58 3.53 20.25
C THR A 16 16.57 4.27 19.36
N CYS A 17 16.10 4.76 18.22
CA CYS A 17 16.89 5.54 17.26
C CYS A 17 16.17 6.85 16.96
N LEU A 18 16.92 7.96 16.84
CA LEU A 18 16.37 9.23 16.36
C LEU A 18 16.35 9.22 14.83
N LEU A 19 15.16 9.34 14.23
CA LEU A 19 14.96 9.25 12.79
C LEU A 19 14.26 10.49 12.25
N LYS A 20 14.54 10.83 11.00
CA LYS A 20 13.83 11.89 10.29
C LYS A 20 12.59 11.32 9.61
N PHE A 21 11.44 11.88 9.92
CA PHE A 21 10.15 11.54 9.33
C PHE A 21 9.62 12.68 8.45
N LEU A 22 8.98 12.30 7.34
CA LEU A 22 8.04 13.17 6.65
C LEU A 22 6.68 13.01 7.33
N VAL A 23 6.14 14.09 7.85
CA VAL A 23 4.79 14.11 8.43
C VAL A 23 3.85 14.57 7.33
N VAL A 24 2.83 13.76 7.07
CA VAL A 24 1.82 14.03 6.05
C VAL A 24 0.48 14.00 6.74
N ASP A 25 -0.27 15.09 6.63
CA ASP A 25 -1.62 15.19 7.17
C ASP A 25 -2.63 14.69 6.15
N VAL A 26 -2.75 13.37 6.06
CA VAL A 26 -3.68 12.69 5.14
C VAL A 26 -4.40 11.52 5.81
N PRO A 27 -5.68 11.28 5.50
CA PRO A 27 -6.37 10.06 5.93
C PRO A 27 -5.65 8.81 5.39
N SER A 28 -4.98 8.07 6.28
CA SER A 28 -4.23 6.86 5.96
C SER A 28 -4.75 5.68 6.78
N ALA A 29 -4.53 4.46 6.28
CA ALA A 29 -4.71 3.24 7.08
C ALA A 29 -3.48 2.93 7.95
N TYR A 30 -2.37 3.62 7.70
CA TYR A 30 -1.10 3.44 8.39
C TYR A 30 -0.70 4.71 9.14
N ASN A 31 -0.28 4.55 10.39
CA ASN A 31 0.25 5.64 11.21
C ASN A 31 1.69 6.01 10.83
N VAL A 32 2.49 5.02 10.40
CA VAL A 32 3.90 5.21 10.05
C VAL A 32 4.28 4.22 8.95
N ILE A 33 5.08 4.68 7.98
CA ILE A 33 5.70 3.84 6.96
C ILE A 33 7.21 3.84 7.18
N LEU A 34 7.78 2.66 7.44
CA LEU A 34 9.22 2.50 7.67
C LEU A 34 9.90 2.02 6.39
N GLY A 35 10.63 2.92 5.75
CA GLY A 35 11.43 2.59 4.58
C GLY A 35 12.75 1.90 4.91
N ARG A 36 13.48 1.53 3.85
CA ARG A 36 14.84 0.96 3.94
C ARG A 36 15.82 1.79 4.81
N PRO A 37 15.84 3.13 4.77
CA PRO A 37 16.75 3.90 5.62
C PRO A 37 16.57 3.58 7.11
N THR A 38 15.31 3.56 7.58
CA THR A 38 14.99 3.20 8.97
C THR A 38 15.40 1.76 9.28
N LEU A 39 15.05 0.80 8.41
CA LEU A 39 15.42 -0.60 8.61
C LEU A 39 16.94 -0.78 8.69
N ASN A 40 17.70 -0.08 7.85
CA ASN A 40 19.16 -0.09 7.88
C ASN A 40 19.73 0.52 9.17
N THR A 41 19.16 1.63 9.68
CA THR A 41 19.55 2.20 10.97
C THR A 41 19.39 1.20 12.12
N PHE A 42 18.35 0.36 12.05
CA PHE A 42 18.16 -0.69 13.04
C PHE A 42 18.99 -1.95 12.78
N GLN A 43 19.60 -2.08 11.59
CA GLN A 43 20.18 -3.34 11.08
C GLN A 43 19.14 -4.47 11.08
N ALA A 44 17.92 -4.11 10.67
CA ALA A 44 16.76 -4.96 10.74
C ALA A 44 16.72 -5.96 9.58
N VAL A 45 16.34 -7.20 9.89
CA VAL A 45 15.97 -8.24 8.93
C VAL A 45 14.47 -8.43 8.99
N VAL A 46 13.80 -8.25 7.86
CA VAL A 46 12.36 -8.42 7.73
C VAL A 46 12.07 -9.77 7.11
N SER A 47 11.21 -10.55 7.76
CA SER A 47 10.67 -11.80 7.25
C SER A 47 9.17 -11.63 7.05
N THR A 48 8.76 -11.47 5.78
CA THR A 48 7.35 -11.38 5.41
C THR A 48 6.59 -12.66 5.74
N TYR A 49 7.18 -13.83 5.47
CA TYR A 49 6.59 -15.13 5.77
C TYR A 49 6.20 -15.29 7.24
N HIS A 50 7.11 -14.98 8.17
CA HIS A 50 6.83 -15.02 9.61
C HIS A 50 6.17 -13.74 10.17
N MET A 51 5.94 -12.72 9.33
CA MET A 51 5.52 -11.38 9.75
C MET A 51 6.36 -10.80 10.90
N LYS A 52 7.68 -10.94 10.82
CA LYS A 52 8.61 -10.55 11.88
C LYS A 52 9.68 -9.58 11.39
N ILE A 53 10.09 -8.68 12.27
CA ILE A 53 11.28 -7.85 12.11
C ILE A 53 12.23 -8.18 13.25
N LYS A 54 13.47 -8.57 12.92
CA LYS A 54 14.53 -8.83 13.90
C LYS A 54 15.64 -7.82 13.77
N PHE A 55 16.24 -7.40 14.88
CA PHE A 55 17.34 -6.43 14.90
C PHE A 55 18.26 -6.65 16.10
N PRO A 56 19.55 -6.34 15.99
CA PRO A 56 20.49 -6.47 17.09
C PRO A 56 20.27 -5.39 18.16
N THR A 57 20.39 -5.80 19.42
CA THR A 57 20.42 -4.95 20.62
C THR A 57 21.51 -5.41 21.59
N PRO A 58 21.93 -4.59 22.57
CA PRO A 58 22.86 -5.03 23.60
C PRO A 58 22.35 -6.23 24.42
N GLY A 59 21.02 -6.37 24.56
CA GLY A 59 20.38 -7.50 25.26
C GLY A 59 20.12 -8.74 24.39
N GLY A 60 20.68 -8.80 23.17
CA GLY A 60 20.44 -9.87 22.20
C GLY A 60 19.61 -9.41 21.00
N VAL A 61 18.85 -10.33 20.39
CA VAL A 61 18.04 -10.02 19.20
C VAL A 61 16.66 -9.51 19.63
N GLY A 62 16.35 -8.28 19.28
CA GLY A 62 15.01 -7.73 19.38
C GLY A 62 14.11 -8.23 18.27
N GLU A 63 12.82 -8.42 18.57
CA GLU A 63 11.81 -8.87 17.63
C GLU A 63 10.58 -7.97 17.71
N VAL A 64 10.03 -7.61 16.55
CA VAL A 64 8.69 -7.05 16.40
C VAL A 64 7.87 -8.05 15.61
N GLN A 65 6.78 -8.51 16.22
CA GLN A 65 5.81 -9.41 15.60
C GLN A 65 4.67 -8.59 15.01
N GLY A 66 4.34 -8.85 13.75
CA GLY A 66 3.14 -8.33 13.10
C GLY A 66 1.91 -9.14 13.51
N ASP A 67 0.77 -8.45 13.55
CA ASP A 67 -0.56 -9.04 13.78
C ASP A 67 -1.26 -9.28 12.43
N PRO A 68 -1.56 -10.54 12.06
CA PRO A 68 -2.25 -10.87 10.81
C PRO A 68 -3.63 -10.22 10.67
N LEU A 69 -4.41 -10.12 11.76
CA LEU A 69 -5.74 -9.55 11.73
C LEU A 69 -5.68 -8.04 11.48
N GLN A 70 -4.86 -7.33 12.27
CA GLN A 70 -4.67 -5.89 12.07
C GLN A 70 -4.05 -5.59 10.69
N SER A 71 -3.13 -6.43 10.22
CA SER A 71 -2.54 -6.28 8.88
C SER A 71 -3.60 -6.37 7.78
N ARG A 72 -4.52 -7.34 7.89
CA ARG A 72 -5.64 -7.50 6.95
C ARG A 72 -6.60 -6.32 7.02
N GLU A 73 -6.95 -5.86 8.21
CA GLU A 73 -7.82 -4.68 8.40
C GLU A 73 -7.19 -3.43 7.79
N CYS A 74 -5.91 -3.16 8.07
CA CYS A 74 -5.17 -2.04 7.48
C CYS A 74 -5.15 -2.11 5.95
N TYR A 75 -4.97 -3.31 5.38
CA TYR A 75 -4.99 -3.49 3.92
C TYR A 75 -6.37 -3.17 3.33
N VAL A 76 -7.45 -3.69 3.93
CA VAL A 76 -8.81 -3.42 3.46
C VAL A 76 -9.16 -1.93 3.60
N GLU A 77 -8.78 -1.31 4.71
CA GLU A 77 -8.93 0.13 4.92
C GLU A 77 -8.17 0.95 3.88
N ALA A 78 -6.91 0.58 3.59
CA ALA A 78 -6.07 1.30 2.64
C ALA A 78 -6.72 1.33 1.25
N VAL A 79 -7.29 0.21 0.79
CA VAL A 79 -7.95 0.16 -0.51
C VAL A 79 -9.28 0.92 -0.51
N ARG A 80 -10.09 0.81 0.56
CA ARG A 80 -11.34 1.59 0.68
C ARG A 80 -11.07 3.10 0.68
N LYS A 81 -10.04 3.56 1.41
CA LYS A 81 -9.64 4.98 1.45
C LYS A 81 -9.00 5.42 0.13
N GLY A 82 -8.41 4.51 -0.65
CA GLY A 82 -8.03 4.77 -2.04
C GLY A 82 -9.26 5.03 -2.91
N GLN A 83 -10.28 4.18 -2.83
CA GLN A 83 -11.51 4.29 -3.63
C GLN A 83 -12.29 5.59 -3.39
N LYS A 84 -12.37 6.06 -2.14
CA LYS A 84 -13.09 7.30 -1.82
C LYS A 84 -12.46 8.55 -2.43
N ARG A 85 -11.12 8.62 -2.53
CA ARG A 85 -10.42 9.77 -3.11
C ARG A 85 -10.80 10.05 -4.57
N ASN A 86 -11.18 9.03 -5.34
CA ASN A 86 -11.61 9.22 -6.73
C ASN A 86 -13.06 9.76 -6.88
N VAL A 87 -13.88 9.71 -5.83
CA VAL A 87 -15.28 10.18 -5.90
C VAL A 87 -15.37 11.68 -5.62
N ASP A 88 -14.52 12.20 -4.74
CA ASP A 88 -14.54 13.61 -4.34
C ASP A 88 -13.82 14.56 -5.32
N ASP A 89 -13.06 14.03 -6.30
CA ASP A 89 -12.34 14.79 -7.35
C ASP A 89 -13.09 14.85 -8.70
N ALA A 90 -14.34 14.38 -8.77
CA ALA A 90 -15.17 14.52 -9.98
C ALA A 90 -15.69 15.97 -10.13
N PRO A 91 -15.58 16.62 -11.31
CA PRO A 91 -16.13 17.94 -11.52
C PRO A 91 -17.66 17.91 -11.42
N ASP A 92 -18.20 18.73 -10.53
CA ASP A 92 -19.63 18.97 -10.33
C ASP A 92 -20.28 19.52 -11.61
N GLN A 93 -20.99 18.66 -12.35
CA GLN A 93 -22.06 19.07 -13.26
C GLN A 93 -23.20 18.03 -13.24
N GLY A 94 -24.19 18.23 -12.37
CA GLY A 94 -25.54 17.63 -12.52
C GLY A 94 -26.44 17.76 -11.29
N PRO A 95 -27.76 18.01 -11.43
CA PRO A 95 -28.56 18.72 -10.44
C PRO A 95 -29.12 17.85 -9.30
N PRO A 96 -29.60 18.48 -8.20
CA PRO A 96 -29.84 17.84 -6.92
C PRO A 96 -31.22 17.18 -6.82
N GLY A 97 -31.26 15.98 -6.22
CA GLY A 97 -32.51 15.44 -5.71
C GLY A 97 -32.51 13.95 -5.40
N GLN A 98 -32.21 13.57 -4.16
CA GLN A 98 -33.25 13.17 -3.20
C GLN A 98 -32.62 12.66 -1.90
N LYS A 99 -33.22 13.11 -0.81
CA LYS A 99 -32.84 12.87 0.59
C LYS A 99 -33.06 11.42 0.99
N GLY A 100 -32.19 10.95 1.89
CA GLY A 100 -32.59 10.10 3.01
C GLY A 100 -32.08 8.67 2.95
N LYS A 101 -31.13 8.33 3.83
CA LYS A 101 -31.40 7.67 5.10
C LYS A 101 -30.09 7.46 5.86
N THR A 102 -30.15 7.77 7.15
CA THR A 102 -29.19 7.47 8.21
C THR A 102 -28.71 6.01 8.09
N PRO A 103 -27.41 5.68 8.28
CA PRO A 103 -26.99 4.29 8.38
C PRO A 103 -27.37 3.77 9.77
N GLU A 104 -28.42 2.97 9.83
CA GLU A 104 -28.72 2.11 10.97
C GLU A 104 -27.56 1.14 11.20
N GLU A 105 -27.18 1.03 12.46
CA GLU A 105 -26.31 0.01 13.01
C GLU A 105 -26.82 -1.38 12.62
N LYS A 106 -25.99 -2.16 11.91
CA LYS A 106 -26.12 -3.62 11.88
C LYS A 106 -24.79 -4.22 12.28
N ASN A 107 -24.78 -4.69 13.51
CA ASN A 107 -23.78 -5.59 14.03
C ASN A 107 -24.11 -7.03 13.61
N LEU A 108 -23.03 -7.75 13.31
CA LEU A 108 -22.77 -9.18 13.50
C LEU A 108 -23.22 -10.20 12.44
N GLU A 109 -22.17 -10.86 11.93
CA GLU A 109 -22.06 -12.27 11.55
C GLU A 109 -22.75 -12.73 10.26
N GLU A 110 -22.03 -12.62 9.15
CA GLU A 110 -22.21 -13.55 8.03
C GLU A 110 -20.93 -13.74 7.22
N ALA A 111 -20.43 -14.98 7.26
CA ALA A 111 -19.56 -15.68 6.31
C ALA A 111 -18.28 -14.99 5.81
N GLU A 112 -17.16 -15.70 5.97
CA GLU A 112 -15.84 -15.47 5.37
C GLU A 112 -15.88 -15.48 3.83
N THR A 113 -16.54 -14.51 3.21
CA THR A 113 -16.27 -14.17 1.83
C THR A 113 -14.99 -13.32 1.83
N PRO A 114 -13.93 -13.73 1.10
CA PRO A 114 -12.77 -12.86 0.95
C PRO A 114 -13.28 -11.59 0.28
N VAL A 115 -13.23 -10.48 1.00
CA VAL A 115 -13.48 -9.13 0.45
C VAL A 115 -12.64 -9.05 -0.81
N LYS A 116 -13.28 -9.10 -1.99
CA LYS A 116 -12.58 -9.03 -3.28
C LYS A 116 -12.16 -7.58 -3.47
N VAL A 117 -11.00 -7.26 -2.92
CA VAL A 117 -10.38 -5.94 -3.00
C VAL A 117 -9.96 -5.70 -4.45
N GLN A 118 -10.70 -4.87 -5.18
CA GLN A 118 -10.37 -4.49 -6.55
C GLN A 118 -9.52 -3.22 -6.57
N PRO A 119 -8.63 -3.05 -7.57
CA PRO A 119 -7.90 -1.81 -7.76
C PRO A 119 -8.84 -0.61 -7.69
N THR A 120 -8.38 0.44 -7.01
CA THR A 120 -9.08 1.73 -6.84
C THR A 120 -9.38 2.43 -8.17
N GLU A 121 -8.76 1.97 -9.24
CA GLU A 121 -8.69 2.62 -10.53
C GLU A 121 -8.95 1.59 -11.65
N GLU A 122 -9.62 2.01 -12.71
CA GLU A 122 -9.65 1.22 -13.94
C GLU A 122 -8.23 1.10 -14.49
N LEU A 123 -7.84 -0.09 -14.94
CA LEU A 123 -6.52 -0.31 -15.51
C LEU A 123 -6.64 -0.57 -17.01
N LEU A 124 -5.82 0.14 -17.78
CA LEU A 124 -5.71 0.00 -19.22
C LEU A 124 -4.72 -1.13 -19.55
N ASN A 125 -5.11 -2.02 -20.46
CA ASN A 125 -4.21 -3.01 -21.03
C ASN A 125 -3.28 -2.34 -22.04
N ILE A 126 -1.99 -2.60 -21.93
CA ILE A 126 -0.96 -2.15 -22.86
C ILE A 126 -0.14 -3.34 -23.35
N GLU A 127 0.36 -3.26 -24.59
CA GLU A 127 1.26 -4.24 -25.17
C GLU A 127 2.72 -3.89 -24.81
N ILE A 128 3.42 -4.84 -24.17
CA ILE A 128 4.84 -4.70 -23.84
C ILE A 128 5.69 -5.12 -25.04
N ILE A 129 5.22 -6.09 -25.83
CA ILE A 129 5.86 -6.44 -27.10
C ILE A 129 4.87 -6.08 -28.21
N PRO A 130 5.24 -5.15 -29.12
CA PRO A 130 4.41 -4.84 -30.27
C PRO A 130 4.02 -6.12 -31.01
N GLU A 131 2.76 -6.22 -31.43
CA GLU A 131 2.24 -7.33 -32.24
C GLU A 131 2.11 -8.68 -31.50
N ASN A 132 2.22 -8.70 -30.17
CA ASN A 132 1.95 -9.90 -29.38
C ASN A 132 0.84 -9.67 -28.35
N PRO A 133 -0.41 -10.08 -28.65
CA PRO A 133 -1.56 -9.86 -27.77
C PRO A 133 -1.46 -10.62 -26.44
N ASN A 134 -0.60 -11.64 -26.36
CA ASN A 134 -0.36 -12.40 -25.13
C ASN A 134 0.71 -11.76 -24.23
N LYS A 135 1.37 -10.70 -24.68
CA LYS A 135 2.45 -10.01 -23.95
C LYS A 135 2.02 -8.61 -23.52
N THR A 136 0.97 -8.58 -22.72
CA THR A 136 0.34 -7.36 -22.22
C THR A 136 0.56 -7.17 -20.72
N THR A 137 0.43 -5.93 -20.25
CA THR A 137 0.33 -5.60 -18.82
C THR A 137 -0.71 -4.51 -18.61
N ARG A 138 -0.96 -4.15 -17.35
CA ARG A 138 -1.99 -3.19 -16.94
C ARG A 138 -1.35 -1.96 -16.29
N ILE A 139 -1.75 -0.77 -16.71
CA ILE A 139 -1.36 0.52 -16.12
C ILE A 139 -2.61 1.33 -15.73
N GLY A 140 -2.49 2.28 -14.79
CA GLY A 140 -3.61 3.12 -14.35
C GLY A 140 -4.19 3.98 -15.50
N SER A 141 -5.53 4.08 -15.58
CA SER A 141 -6.23 4.90 -16.57
C SER A 141 -6.15 6.42 -16.33
N HIS A 142 -5.91 6.86 -15.10
CA HIS A 142 -5.78 8.27 -14.68
C HIS A 142 -4.35 8.80 -14.77
N LEU A 143 -3.41 7.98 -15.24
CA LEU A 143 -2.05 8.41 -15.48
C LEU A 143 -2.03 9.47 -16.59
N GLY A 144 -1.43 10.64 -16.33
CA GLY A 144 -1.30 11.69 -17.34
C GLY A 144 -0.58 11.18 -18.60
N GLU A 145 -0.98 11.67 -19.77
CA GLU A 145 -0.55 11.13 -21.08
C GLU A 145 0.99 11.08 -21.25
N GLU A 146 1.72 12.05 -20.70
CA GLU A 146 3.19 12.04 -20.72
C GLU A 146 3.77 10.91 -19.87
N ALA A 147 3.35 10.81 -18.60
CA ALA A 147 3.77 9.74 -17.70
C ALA A 147 3.38 8.35 -18.25
N LYS A 148 2.22 8.25 -18.90
CA LYS A 148 1.77 7.03 -19.55
C LYS A 148 2.72 6.59 -20.66
N LYS A 149 3.14 7.52 -21.52
CA LYS A 149 4.13 7.24 -22.58
C LYS A 149 5.48 6.83 -22.00
N GLU A 150 5.98 7.54 -20.99
CA GLU A 150 7.25 7.22 -20.33
C GLU A 150 7.24 5.82 -19.71
N ILE A 151 6.17 5.46 -19.02
CA ILE A 151 6.02 4.14 -18.41
C ILE A 151 5.93 3.06 -19.49
N ILE A 152 5.12 3.25 -20.53
CA ILE A 152 5.01 2.28 -21.63
C ILE A 152 6.38 2.04 -22.26
N LEU A 153 7.11 3.11 -22.61
CA LEU A 153 8.45 2.99 -23.20
C LEU A 153 9.41 2.26 -22.26
N CYS A 154 9.42 2.59 -20.98
CA CYS A 154 10.26 1.93 -19.99
C CYS A 154 9.96 0.41 -19.92
N LEU A 155 8.68 0.03 -19.88
CA LEU A 155 8.28 -1.38 -19.82
C LEU A 155 8.66 -2.12 -21.11
N GLN A 156 8.48 -1.50 -22.27
CA GLN A 156 8.87 -2.05 -23.58
C GLN A 156 10.39 -2.23 -23.69
N CYS A 157 11.19 -1.24 -23.26
CA CYS A 157 12.65 -1.32 -23.24
C CYS A 157 13.17 -2.44 -22.33
N ASN A 158 12.40 -2.83 -21.32
CA ASN A 158 12.74 -3.89 -20.38
C ASN A 158 11.88 -5.15 -20.60
N ALA A 159 11.38 -5.42 -21.82
CA ALA A 159 10.53 -6.58 -22.08
C ALA A 159 11.16 -7.94 -21.68
N ASN A 160 12.48 -8.00 -21.53
CA ASN A 160 13.25 -9.18 -21.11
C ASN A 160 13.14 -9.51 -19.60
N ILE A 161 12.68 -8.59 -18.74
CA ILE A 161 12.52 -8.88 -17.30
C ILE A 161 11.20 -9.58 -16.97
N PHE A 162 10.28 -9.67 -17.94
CA PHE A 162 8.97 -10.27 -17.75
C PHE A 162 9.03 -11.80 -17.90
N ALA A 163 8.39 -12.50 -16.97
CA ALA A 163 8.18 -13.94 -17.08
C ALA A 163 6.93 -14.19 -17.93
N TRP A 164 7.14 -14.49 -19.20
CA TRP A 164 6.06 -14.83 -20.14
C TRP A 164 5.61 -16.27 -19.92
N THR A 165 4.30 -16.51 -20.04
CA THR A 165 3.77 -17.88 -20.15
C THR A 165 4.34 -18.52 -21.42
N PRO A 166 4.86 -19.77 -21.36
CA PRO A 166 5.42 -20.47 -22.51
C PRO A 166 4.45 -20.61 -23.70
#